data_AF-A0A8R2HNK5-F1
#
_entry.id   AF-A0A8R2HNK5-F1
#
_cell.length_a   1.000
_cell.length_b   1.000
_cell.length_c   1.000
_cell.angle_alpha   90.00
_cell.angle_beta   90.00
_cell.angle_gamma   90.00
#
_symmetry.space_group_name_H-M   'P 1'
#
loop_
_entity.id
_entity.type
_entity.pdbx_description
1 polymer ?
#
loop_
_entity_poly.entity_id
_entity_poly.type
_entity_poly.pdbx_seq_one_letter_code
_entity_poly.pdbx_strand_id
1 'polypeptide(L)'
;MPGHGKSDAFPIGVKLSRLHFTPVIEYVAKHLGWTTFTCMAHSMGGEQAMFYNAINPGQIKKLILLDVGLSLQRLQMVPMNEYYKSFYDAHYVDYHKQISERKAYSKEEALKAVVKARGVNREQAEIILSRNLIEIGDDRFVLSWDNRLKLLAPSNYPKEYYYELFSRNSPPTLLLRATEERGGSADRIQAVKEILTKMEENCGNFLIVSVTGGHDVHLTNPERCAKHISEFLDKDFGKSKL
;
A
#
# COMPACT_ATOMS: atom_id res chain seq x y z
N MET A 1 6.27 4.11 7.43
CA MET A 1 4.98 4.81 7.62
C MET A 1 4.67 4.81 9.11
N PRO A 2 4.03 5.86 9.66
CA PRO A 2 3.66 5.91 11.07
C PRO A 2 2.98 4.62 11.55
N GLY A 3 3.33 4.16 12.75
CA GLY A 3 2.81 2.93 13.35
C GLY A 3 3.24 1.64 12.65
N HIS A 4 4.29 1.67 11.84
CA HIS A 4 4.91 0.48 11.23
C HIS A 4 6.42 0.46 11.45
N GLY A 5 6.99 -0.73 11.61
CA GLY A 5 8.43 -0.90 11.76
C GLY A 5 8.97 -0.14 12.96
N LYS A 6 9.85 0.84 12.71
CA LYS A 6 10.47 1.70 13.74
C LYS A 6 9.93 3.14 13.74
N SER A 7 8.90 3.44 12.96
CA SER A 7 8.29 4.77 12.95
C SER A 7 7.27 4.90 14.06
N ASP A 8 7.22 6.06 14.71
CA ASP A 8 6.24 6.37 15.74
C ASP A 8 4.81 6.17 15.24
N ALA A 9 3.93 5.74 16.15
CA ALA A 9 2.50 5.67 15.89
C ALA A 9 1.90 7.08 15.82
N PHE A 10 0.76 7.21 15.13
CA PHE A 10 -0.05 8.43 15.27
C PHE A 10 -0.47 8.63 16.74
N PRO A 11 -0.73 9.86 17.20
CA PRO A 11 -1.27 10.09 18.53
C PRO A 11 -2.58 9.31 18.78
N ILE A 12 -2.86 9.00 20.04
CA ILE A 12 -4.16 8.44 20.44
C ILE A 12 -5.25 9.50 20.17
N GLY A 13 -6.37 9.08 19.58
CA GLY A 13 -7.41 10.01 19.16
C GLY A 13 -8.44 9.36 18.25
N VAL A 14 -8.95 10.14 17.29
CA VAL A 14 -9.99 9.70 16.34
C VAL A 14 -9.52 8.54 15.46
N LYS A 15 -10.48 7.87 14.84
CA LYS A 15 -10.22 6.76 13.93
C LYS A 15 -9.25 7.15 12.81
N LEU A 16 -8.24 6.30 12.58
CA LEU A 16 -7.29 6.50 11.51
C LEU A 16 -7.89 6.14 10.13
N SER A 17 -7.76 7.08 9.21
CA SER A 17 -8.02 6.91 7.78
C SER A 17 -6.72 6.59 7.04
N ARG A 18 -6.82 5.88 5.92
CA ARG A 18 -5.69 5.64 5.01
C ARG A 18 -5.09 6.96 4.50
N LEU A 19 -5.92 7.98 4.26
CA LEU A 19 -5.44 9.28 3.76
C LEU A 19 -4.54 10.03 4.75
N HIS A 20 -4.50 9.66 6.04
CA HIS A 20 -3.51 10.21 6.97
C HIS A 20 -2.07 9.87 6.59
N PHE A 21 -1.87 8.85 5.75
CA PHE A 21 -0.55 8.43 5.28
C PHE A 21 -0.07 9.24 4.07
N THR A 22 -0.95 9.87 3.28
CA THR A 22 -0.56 10.64 2.09
C THR A 22 0.40 11.80 2.41
N PRO A 23 0.16 12.64 3.44
CA PRO A 23 1.09 13.73 3.77
C PRO A 23 2.47 13.26 4.21
N VAL A 24 2.64 12.01 4.64
CA VAL A 24 3.95 11.48 5.05
C VAL A 24 4.96 11.56 3.91
N ILE A 25 4.52 11.34 2.67
CA ILE A 25 5.38 11.44 1.48
C ILE A 25 5.91 12.87 1.33
N GLU A 26 5.04 13.88 1.50
CA GLU A 26 5.40 15.30 1.45
C GLU A 26 6.45 15.64 2.51
N TYR A 27 6.22 15.23 3.76
CA TYR A 27 7.12 15.55 4.86
C TYR A 27 8.49 14.91 4.70
N VAL A 28 8.55 13.67 4.21
CA VAL A 28 9.82 12.99 3.91
C VAL A 28 10.55 13.69 2.76
N ALA A 29 9.85 14.01 1.66
CA ALA A 29 10.44 14.70 0.53
C ALA A 29 11.01 16.07 0.94
N LYS A 30 10.24 16.86 1.70
CA LYS A 30 10.70 18.15 2.25
C LYS A 30 11.90 18.02 3.16
N HIS A 31 11.89 17.05 4.09
CA HIS A 31 13.00 16.82 5.00
C HIS A 31 14.30 16.45 4.26
N LEU A 32 14.19 15.67 3.18
CA LEU A 32 15.32 15.28 2.34
C LEU A 32 15.71 16.34 1.30
N GLY A 33 14.97 17.46 1.22
CA GLY A 33 15.19 18.51 0.22
C GLY A 33 14.84 18.10 -1.22
N TRP A 34 14.00 17.08 -1.40
CA TRP A 34 13.61 16.58 -2.71
C TRP A 34 12.48 17.43 -3.29
N THR A 35 12.78 18.17 -4.35
CA THR A 35 11.78 18.91 -5.14
C THR A 35 11.09 18.01 -6.15
N THR A 36 11.79 16.97 -6.63
CA THR A 36 11.25 15.95 -7.51
C THR A 36 11.92 14.61 -7.24
N PHE A 37 11.21 13.49 -7.44
CA PHE A 37 11.73 12.16 -7.16
C PHE A 37 11.02 11.07 -7.97
N THR A 38 11.63 9.87 -8.03
CA THR A 38 10.95 8.65 -8.47
C THR A 38 10.31 7.98 -7.26
N CYS A 39 9.05 7.58 -7.38
CA CYS A 39 8.34 6.88 -6.33
C CYS A 39 8.12 5.43 -6.71
N MET A 40 8.65 4.50 -5.93
CA MET A 40 8.33 3.08 -6.02
C MET A 40 7.57 2.68 -4.76
N ALA A 41 6.40 2.08 -4.93
CA ALA A 41 5.53 1.80 -3.81
C ALA A 41 4.69 0.53 -4.02
N HIS A 42 4.54 -0.24 -2.94
CA HIS A 42 3.81 -1.51 -2.91
C HIS A 42 2.44 -1.35 -2.26
N SER A 43 1.42 -1.99 -2.84
CA SER A 43 0.09 -2.15 -2.23
C SER A 43 -0.49 -0.82 -1.72
N MET A 44 -0.75 -0.70 -0.42
CA MET A 44 -1.18 0.56 0.22
C MET A 44 -0.26 1.75 -0.10
N GLY A 45 1.06 1.53 -0.14
CA GLY A 45 1.99 2.59 -0.51
C GLY A 45 1.75 3.09 -1.93
N GLY A 46 1.40 2.19 -2.86
CA GLY A 46 1.04 2.55 -4.24
C GLY A 46 -0.20 3.43 -4.28
N GLU A 47 -1.25 3.06 -3.54
CA GLU A 47 -2.45 3.89 -3.39
C GLU A 47 -2.11 5.28 -2.84
N GLN A 48 -1.30 5.36 -1.77
CA GLN A 48 -0.90 6.65 -1.20
C GLN A 48 -0.06 7.49 -2.17
N ALA A 49 0.82 6.86 -2.96
CA ALA A 49 1.61 7.54 -3.99
C ALA A 49 0.73 8.11 -5.11
N MET A 50 -0.33 7.40 -5.51
CA MET A 50 -1.30 7.87 -6.49
C MET A 50 -2.09 9.09 -5.97
N PHE A 51 -2.58 9.04 -4.72
CA PHE A 51 -3.19 10.22 -4.08
C PHE A 51 -2.21 11.38 -3.96
N TYR A 52 -0.96 11.11 -3.55
CA TYR A 52 0.06 12.15 -3.42
C TYR A 52 0.32 12.85 -4.77
N ASN A 53 0.45 12.09 -5.85
CA ASN A 53 0.64 12.67 -7.19
C ASN A 53 -0.54 13.56 -7.59
N ALA A 54 -1.78 13.15 -7.29
CA ALA A 54 -2.96 13.94 -7.59
C ALA A 54 -2.99 15.29 -6.84
N ILE A 55 -2.44 15.33 -5.62
CA ILE A 55 -2.34 16.54 -4.79
C ILE A 55 -1.15 17.42 -5.23
N ASN A 56 -0.02 16.80 -5.53
CA ASN A 56 1.26 17.47 -5.82
C ASN A 56 1.80 17.07 -7.21
N PRO A 57 1.07 17.37 -8.30
CA PRO A 57 1.47 16.94 -9.63
C PRO A 57 2.85 17.50 -10.00
N GLY A 58 3.67 16.67 -10.65
CA GLY A 58 4.99 17.05 -11.14
C GLY A 58 6.16 16.85 -10.17
N GLN A 59 5.90 16.57 -8.89
CA GLN A 59 6.95 16.16 -7.96
C GLN A 59 7.41 14.71 -8.22
N ILE A 60 6.47 13.79 -8.46
CA ILE A 60 6.82 12.42 -8.87
C ILE A 60 7.14 12.43 -10.37
N LYS A 61 8.38 12.09 -10.75
CA LYS A 61 8.81 12.02 -12.16
C LYS A 61 8.56 10.67 -12.81
N LYS A 62 8.61 9.61 -12.02
CA LYS A 62 8.30 8.24 -12.42
C LYS A 62 7.61 7.56 -11.25
N LEU A 63 6.54 6.82 -11.52
CA LEU A 63 5.78 6.08 -10.52
C LEU A 63 5.85 4.58 -10.82
N ILE A 64 6.26 3.78 -9.84
CA ILE A 64 6.36 2.32 -9.96
C ILE A 64 5.45 1.71 -8.90
N LEU A 65 4.38 1.09 -9.35
CA LEU A 65 3.34 0.49 -8.52
C LEU A 65 3.53 -1.03 -8.50
N LEU A 66 3.78 -1.56 -7.32
CA LEU A 66 3.92 -3.00 -7.09
C LEU A 66 2.60 -3.53 -6.51
N ASP A 67 1.84 -4.23 -7.34
CA ASP A 67 0.60 -4.91 -7.02
C ASP A 67 -0.43 -4.06 -6.23
N VAL A 68 -0.70 -2.85 -6.73
CA VAL A 68 -1.62 -1.89 -6.08
C VAL A 68 -3.10 -2.33 -6.13
N GLY A 69 -3.45 -3.31 -6.96
CA GLY A 69 -4.83 -3.70 -7.22
C GLY A 69 -5.63 -4.06 -5.97
N LEU A 70 -5.06 -4.85 -5.05
CA LEU A 70 -5.71 -5.19 -3.77
C LEU A 70 -6.02 -3.96 -2.91
N SER A 71 -5.18 -2.94 -3.02
CA SER A 71 -5.37 -1.68 -2.32
C SER A 71 -6.54 -0.90 -2.90
N LEU A 72 -6.60 -0.78 -4.24
CA LEU A 72 -7.69 -0.11 -4.93
C LEU A 72 -9.03 -0.82 -4.72
N GLN A 73 -9.06 -2.14 -4.54
CA GLN A 73 -10.29 -2.87 -4.20
C GLN A 73 -10.91 -2.40 -2.88
N ARG A 74 -10.09 -1.94 -1.92
CA ARG A 74 -10.59 -1.40 -0.64
C ARG A 74 -11.27 -0.04 -0.81
N LEU A 75 -11.00 0.66 -1.90
CA LEU A 75 -11.66 1.94 -2.23
C LEU A 75 -13.06 1.75 -2.83
N GLN A 76 -13.45 0.51 -3.16
CA GLN A 76 -14.67 0.15 -3.90
C GLN A 76 -15.65 -0.64 -3.02
N MET A 77 -15.91 -0.16 -1.80
CA MET A 77 -16.81 -0.82 -0.85
C MET A 77 -18.23 -0.24 -0.95
N VAL A 78 -19.05 -0.79 -1.84
CA VAL A 78 -20.46 -0.42 -1.98
C VAL A 78 -21.31 -1.46 -1.23
N PRO A 79 -22.35 -1.08 -0.44
CA PRO A 79 -22.89 0.26 -0.15
C PRO A 79 -22.33 0.97 1.12
N MET A 80 -22.61 2.27 1.27
CA MET A 80 -22.04 3.14 2.31
C MET A 80 -22.35 2.68 3.75
N ASN A 81 -23.53 2.11 3.99
CA ASN A 81 -23.90 1.53 5.29
C ASN A 81 -23.00 0.35 5.68
N GLU A 82 -22.63 -0.51 4.72
CA GLU A 82 -21.70 -1.62 4.98
C GLU A 82 -20.28 -1.11 5.23
N TYR A 83 -19.84 -0.12 4.46
CA TYR A 83 -18.58 0.56 4.70
C TYR A 83 -18.52 1.15 6.12
N TYR A 84 -19.56 1.87 6.55
CA TYR A 84 -19.57 2.49 7.87
C TYR A 84 -19.51 1.44 8.99
N LYS A 85 -20.35 0.41 8.92
CA LYS A 85 -20.33 -0.70 9.88
C LYS A 85 -18.98 -1.41 9.94
N SER A 86 -18.38 -1.66 8.77
CA SER A 86 -17.12 -2.40 8.65
C SER A 86 -15.93 -1.65 9.24
N PHE A 87 -15.91 -0.32 9.16
CA PHE A 87 -14.76 0.46 9.60
C PHE A 87 -15.01 1.22 10.89
N TYR A 88 -16.17 1.82 11.10
CA TYR A 88 -16.43 2.68 12.26
C TYR A 88 -17.00 1.87 13.43
N ASP A 89 -18.09 1.13 13.23
CA ASP A 89 -18.70 0.37 14.33
C ASP A 89 -17.73 -0.67 14.91
N ALA A 90 -17.14 -1.51 14.03
CA ALA A 90 -16.15 -2.51 14.43
C ALA A 90 -14.91 -1.89 15.10
N HIS A 91 -14.53 -0.67 14.74
CA HIS A 91 -13.39 -0.01 15.38
C HIS A 91 -13.70 0.46 16.78
N TYR A 92 -14.85 1.08 17.02
CA TYR A 92 -15.20 1.60 18.34
C TYR A 92 -15.53 0.49 19.34
N VAL A 93 -16.04 -0.65 18.87
CA VAL A 93 -16.19 -1.86 19.70
C VAL A 93 -14.83 -2.34 20.24
N ASP A 94 -13.79 -2.35 19.40
CA ASP A 94 -12.45 -2.85 19.76
C ASP A 94 -11.46 -1.74 20.16
N TYR A 95 -11.88 -0.48 20.27
CA TYR A 95 -10.96 0.66 20.38
C TYR A 95 -10.03 0.56 21.59
N HIS A 96 -10.60 0.30 22.77
CA HIS A 96 -9.81 0.14 24.00
C HIS A 96 -8.78 -0.98 23.87
N LYS A 97 -9.19 -2.12 23.31
CA LYS A 97 -8.32 -3.26 23.03
C LYS A 97 -7.19 -2.88 22.06
N GLN A 98 -7.47 -2.09 21.03
CA GLN A 98 -6.50 -1.65 20.04
C GLN A 98 -5.43 -0.71 20.62
N ILE A 99 -5.76 0.09 21.64
CA ILE A 99 -4.81 1.02 22.25
C ILE A 99 -4.03 0.43 23.45
N SER A 100 -4.60 -0.57 24.14
CA SER A 100 -4.01 -1.09 25.39
C SER A 100 -3.30 -2.44 25.22
N GLU A 101 -3.79 -3.33 24.35
CA GLU A 101 -3.26 -4.69 24.26
C GLU A 101 -2.12 -4.79 23.26
N ARG A 102 -1.00 -5.38 23.68
CA ARG A 102 0.04 -5.89 22.78
C ARG A 102 0.19 -7.38 23.03
N LYS A 103 -0.20 -8.19 22.04
CA LYS A 103 -0.01 -9.63 22.12
C LYS A 103 1.50 -9.93 22.06
N ALA A 104 1.98 -10.67 23.05
CA ALA A 104 3.32 -11.22 23.07
C ALA A 104 3.34 -12.57 22.33
N TYR A 105 4.42 -12.82 21.61
CA TYR A 105 4.68 -14.02 20.82
C TYR A 105 6.09 -14.53 21.14
N SER A 106 6.32 -15.83 21.06
CA SER A 106 7.68 -16.31 20.80
C SER A 106 8.10 -15.98 19.37
N LYS A 107 9.40 -16.00 19.09
CA LYS A 107 9.91 -15.80 17.72
C LYS A 107 9.30 -16.79 16.72
N GLU A 108 9.18 -18.06 17.12
CA GLU A 108 8.58 -19.11 16.28
C GLU A 108 7.09 -18.88 16.00
N GLU A 109 6.33 -18.41 16.98
CA GLU A 109 4.92 -18.07 16.78
C GLU A 109 4.76 -16.94 15.77
N ALA A 110 5.57 -15.89 15.89
CA ALA A 110 5.58 -14.77 14.97
C ALA A 110 5.95 -15.21 13.54
N LEU A 111 6.99 -16.03 13.40
CA LEU A 111 7.43 -16.57 12.11
C LEU A 111 6.33 -17.39 11.42
N LYS A 112 5.73 -18.35 12.14
CA LYS A 112 4.64 -19.18 11.61
C LYS A 112 3.45 -18.32 11.18
N ALA A 113 3.12 -17.29 11.95
CA ALA A 113 2.03 -16.37 11.61
C ALA A 113 2.31 -15.60 10.32
N VAL A 114 3.52 -15.06 10.14
CA VAL A 114 3.91 -14.30 8.93
C VAL A 114 3.99 -15.20 7.71
N VAL A 115 4.62 -16.37 7.82
CA VAL A 115 4.70 -17.38 6.74
C VAL A 115 3.29 -17.70 6.23
N LYS A 116 2.37 -18.03 7.15
CA LYS A 116 0.98 -18.36 6.80
C LYS A 116 0.24 -17.17 6.17
N ALA A 117 0.35 -15.97 6.76
CA ALA A 117 -0.42 -14.80 6.31
C ALA A 117 0.06 -14.23 4.97
N ARG A 118 1.38 -14.27 4.72
CA ARG A 118 2.01 -13.66 3.55
C ARG A 118 2.38 -14.69 2.46
N GLY A 119 2.38 -15.98 2.76
CA GLY A 119 2.77 -17.01 1.80
C GLY A 119 4.26 -16.94 1.45
N VAL A 120 5.08 -16.53 2.42
CA VAL A 120 6.54 -16.38 2.28
C VAL A 120 7.25 -17.56 2.94
N ASN A 121 8.50 -17.82 2.57
CA ASN A 121 9.31 -18.80 3.28
C ASN A 121 9.81 -18.25 4.64
N ARG A 122 10.46 -19.10 5.43
CA ARG A 122 10.95 -18.73 6.76
C ARG A 122 11.96 -17.58 6.72
N GLU A 123 12.94 -17.64 5.82
CA GLU A 123 13.99 -16.62 5.68
C GLU A 123 13.39 -15.25 5.34
N GLN A 124 12.45 -15.21 4.40
CA GLN A 124 11.70 -14.01 4.03
C GLN A 124 10.86 -13.48 5.20
N ALA A 125 10.24 -14.37 5.98
CA ALA A 125 9.54 -13.98 7.21
C ALA A 125 10.50 -13.39 8.25
N GLU A 126 11.72 -13.91 8.38
CA GLU A 126 12.76 -13.34 9.25
C GLU A 126 13.14 -11.92 8.80
N ILE A 127 13.28 -11.68 7.49
CA ILE A 127 13.53 -10.33 6.95
C ILE A 127 12.39 -9.38 7.33
N ILE A 128 11.13 -9.78 7.13
CA ILE A 128 9.97 -8.96 7.52
C ILE A 128 10.00 -8.68 9.03
N LEU A 129 10.21 -9.70 9.86
CA LEU A 129 10.15 -9.58 11.32
C LEU A 129 11.33 -8.82 11.91
N SER A 130 12.51 -8.81 11.26
CA SER A 130 13.71 -8.09 11.71
C SER A 130 13.48 -6.60 11.95
N ARG A 131 12.49 -6.01 11.26
CA ARG A 131 12.11 -4.60 11.40
C ARG A 131 10.83 -4.39 12.22
N ASN A 132 10.11 -5.46 12.54
CA ASN A 132 8.73 -5.41 13.03
C ASN A 132 8.51 -6.08 14.39
N LEU A 133 9.56 -6.65 15.00
CA LEU A 133 9.53 -7.20 16.35
C LEU A 133 10.26 -6.29 17.34
N ILE A 134 9.71 -6.20 18.54
CA ILE A 134 10.31 -5.56 19.71
C ILE A 134 10.44 -6.64 20.77
N GLU A 135 11.67 -6.88 21.23
CA GLU A 135 11.94 -7.82 22.33
C GLU A 135 11.47 -7.22 23.66
N ILE A 136 10.77 -8.02 24.45
CA ILE A 136 10.23 -7.64 25.77
C ILE A 136 10.76 -8.52 26.91
N GLY A 137 11.81 -9.32 26.66
CA GLY A 137 12.44 -10.24 27.61
C GLY A 137 12.05 -11.71 27.40
N ASP A 138 12.83 -12.65 27.94
CA ASP A 138 12.55 -14.10 27.99
C ASP A 138 12.14 -14.75 26.64
N ASP A 139 12.78 -14.38 25.52
CA ASP A 139 12.40 -14.82 24.16
C ASP A 139 10.95 -14.46 23.76
N ARG A 140 10.42 -13.39 24.35
CA ARG A 140 9.09 -12.84 24.06
C ARG A 140 9.23 -11.55 23.26
N PHE A 141 8.38 -11.44 22.24
CA PHE A 141 8.35 -10.32 21.33
C PHE A 141 6.93 -9.77 21.19
N VAL A 142 6.82 -8.46 21.01
CA VAL A 142 5.60 -7.82 20.53
C VAL A 142 5.82 -7.29 19.13
N LEU A 143 4.76 -7.28 18.33
CA LEU A 143 4.77 -6.62 17.04
C LEU A 143 4.84 -5.10 17.26
N SER A 144 5.75 -4.42 16.56
CA SER A 144 5.92 -2.95 16.60
C SER A 144 4.79 -2.13 15.95
N TRP A 145 3.78 -2.79 15.41
CA TRP A 145 2.79 -2.21 14.53
C TRP A 145 1.65 -1.70 15.39
N ASP A 146 1.13 -0.53 15.07
CA ASP A 146 -0.02 0.02 15.76
C ASP A 146 -1.27 -0.83 15.44
N ASN A 147 -1.88 -1.39 16.48
CA ASN A 147 -3.04 -2.28 16.35
C ASN A 147 -4.26 -1.58 15.73
N ARG A 148 -4.36 -0.25 15.81
CA ARG A 148 -5.42 0.53 15.15
C ARG A 148 -5.34 0.44 13.63
N LEU A 149 -4.18 0.06 13.09
CA LEU A 149 -3.96 -0.03 11.64
C LEU A 149 -4.58 -1.29 11.02
N LYS A 150 -5.04 -2.26 11.82
CA LYS A 150 -5.75 -3.46 11.34
C LYS A 150 -7.02 -3.11 10.57
N LEU A 151 -7.66 -1.99 10.90
CA LEU A 151 -8.95 -1.57 10.36
C LEU A 151 -8.93 -0.11 9.88
N LEU A 152 -7.93 0.25 9.08
CA LEU A 152 -7.86 1.59 8.46
C LEU A 152 -9.02 1.82 7.50
N ALA A 153 -9.74 2.91 7.71
CA ALA A 153 -10.83 3.32 6.81
C ALA A 153 -10.24 3.86 5.48
N PRO A 154 -10.58 3.25 4.32
CA PRO A 154 -10.27 3.83 3.02
C PRO A 154 -11.19 5.00 2.68
N SER A 155 -10.80 5.87 1.75
CA SER A 155 -11.81 6.69 1.07
C SER A 155 -12.71 5.77 0.25
N ASN A 156 -13.99 6.13 0.09
CA ASN A 156 -14.95 5.26 -0.59
C ASN A 156 -15.84 6.08 -1.52
N TYR A 157 -15.35 6.31 -2.73
CA TYR A 157 -16.01 7.05 -3.80
C TYR A 157 -16.29 6.13 -5.00
N PRO A 158 -17.21 6.49 -5.90
CA PRO A 158 -17.42 5.76 -7.14
C PRO A 158 -16.11 5.59 -7.93
N LYS A 159 -15.98 4.48 -8.66
CA LYS A 159 -14.79 4.19 -9.49
C LYS A 159 -14.45 5.32 -10.46
N GLU A 160 -15.46 6.04 -10.93
CA GLU A 160 -15.33 7.17 -11.85
C GLU A 160 -14.48 8.29 -11.26
N TYR A 161 -14.72 8.62 -9.99
CA TYR A 161 -13.94 9.61 -9.26
C TYR A 161 -12.45 9.23 -9.23
N TYR A 162 -12.13 7.95 -9.02
CA TYR A 162 -10.75 7.51 -8.87
C TYR A 162 -9.99 7.48 -10.19
N TYR A 163 -10.58 7.00 -11.29
CA TYR A 163 -9.85 7.04 -12.56
C TYR A 163 -9.63 8.49 -13.02
N GLU A 164 -10.60 9.39 -12.82
CA GLU A 164 -10.43 10.82 -13.16
C GLU A 164 -9.32 11.45 -12.33
N LEU A 165 -9.33 11.21 -11.02
CA LEU A 165 -8.33 11.72 -10.09
C LEU A 165 -6.93 11.22 -10.45
N PHE A 166 -6.77 9.92 -10.66
CA PHE A 166 -5.46 9.29 -10.85
C PHE A 166 -4.92 9.42 -12.27
N SER A 167 -5.78 9.66 -13.27
CA SER A 167 -5.33 9.89 -14.65
C SER A 167 -4.84 11.31 -14.86
N ARG A 168 -5.33 12.28 -14.07
CA ARG A 168 -4.96 13.68 -14.21
C ARG A 168 -3.51 13.90 -13.81
N ASN A 169 -2.71 14.44 -14.74
CA ASN A 169 -1.28 14.71 -14.53
C ASN A 169 -0.50 13.48 -14.04
N SER A 170 -0.91 12.28 -14.49
CA SER A 170 -0.21 11.05 -14.16
C SER A 170 1.21 11.08 -14.74
N PRO A 171 2.25 10.85 -13.92
CA PRO A 171 3.61 10.71 -14.44
C PRO A 171 3.71 9.42 -15.25
N PRO A 172 4.81 9.23 -16.00
CA PRO A 172 5.17 7.90 -16.46
C PRO A 172 5.03 6.90 -15.31
N THR A 173 4.21 5.87 -15.54
CA THR A 173 3.83 4.91 -14.51
C THR A 173 4.03 3.48 -15.01
N LEU A 174 4.70 2.66 -14.21
CA LEU A 174 4.78 1.22 -14.37
C LEU A 174 3.94 0.56 -13.27
N LEU A 175 2.95 -0.23 -13.65
CA LEU A 175 2.23 -1.12 -12.77
C LEU A 175 2.67 -2.57 -13.00
N LEU A 176 3.32 -3.15 -11.99
CA LEU A 176 3.54 -4.59 -11.92
C LEU A 176 2.38 -5.26 -11.19
N ARG A 177 1.66 -6.15 -11.87
CA ARG A 177 0.51 -6.89 -11.31
C ARG A 177 0.90 -8.34 -11.05
N ALA A 178 0.72 -8.80 -9.82
CA ALA A 178 0.89 -10.21 -9.48
C ALA A 178 -0.23 -11.04 -10.14
N THR A 179 0.08 -12.23 -10.64
CA THR A 179 -0.93 -13.07 -11.33
C THR A 179 -1.75 -13.93 -10.37
N GLU A 180 -1.25 -14.24 -9.18
CA GLU A 180 -1.99 -15.02 -8.20
C GLU A 180 -2.96 -14.11 -7.45
N GLU A 181 -4.25 -14.27 -7.73
CA GLU A 181 -5.30 -13.47 -7.11
C GLU A 181 -5.36 -13.72 -5.59
N ARG A 182 -5.53 -12.64 -4.82
CA ARG A 182 -5.73 -12.69 -3.36
C ARG A 182 -7.08 -12.10 -2.99
N GLY A 183 -8.10 -12.95 -2.93
CA GLY A 183 -9.42 -12.60 -2.40
C GLY A 183 -10.04 -11.35 -3.03
N GLY A 184 -11.06 -10.80 -2.37
CA GLY A 184 -11.86 -9.69 -2.89
C GLY A 184 -13.16 -10.17 -3.53
N SER A 185 -14.19 -9.32 -3.53
CA SER A 185 -15.42 -9.63 -4.25
C SER A 185 -15.23 -9.43 -5.74
N ALA A 186 -15.95 -10.21 -6.56
CA ALA A 186 -15.91 -10.10 -8.01
C ALA A 186 -16.15 -8.66 -8.49
N ASP A 187 -17.11 -7.96 -7.88
CA ASP A 187 -17.45 -6.57 -8.20
C ASP A 187 -16.28 -5.61 -7.93
N ARG A 188 -15.53 -5.80 -6.84
CA ARG A 188 -14.37 -4.95 -6.51
C ARG A 188 -13.21 -5.21 -7.46
N ILE A 189 -12.98 -6.47 -7.80
CA ILE A 189 -11.97 -6.86 -8.78
C ILE A 189 -12.30 -6.24 -10.14
N GLN A 190 -13.57 -6.31 -10.55
CA GLN A 190 -14.05 -5.73 -11.80
C GLN A 190 -13.92 -4.21 -11.82
N ALA A 191 -14.34 -3.51 -10.75
CA ALA A 191 -14.18 -2.07 -10.63
C ALA A 191 -12.71 -1.62 -10.72
N VAL A 192 -11.78 -2.36 -10.10
CA VAL A 192 -10.35 -2.07 -10.20
C VAL A 192 -9.81 -2.31 -11.61
N LYS A 193 -10.25 -3.37 -12.30
CA LYS A 193 -9.90 -3.59 -13.71
C LYS A 193 -10.32 -2.39 -14.57
N GLU A 194 -11.54 -1.90 -14.38
CA GLU A 194 -12.05 -0.73 -15.11
C GLU A 194 -11.25 0.55 -14.82
N ILE A 195 -10.91 0.82 -13.55
CA ILE A 195 -10.05 1.96 -13.18
C ILE A 195 -8.71 1.86 -13.90
N LEU A 196 -8.04 0.71 -13.83
CA LEU A 196 -6.70 0.53 -14.40
C LEU A 196 -6.72 0.58 -15.93
N THR A 197 -7.72 0.00 -16.59
CA THR A 197 -7.90 0.10 -18.04
C THR A 197 -8.13 1.55 -18.46
N LYS A 198 -8.98 2.30 -17.73
CA LYS A 198 -9.18 3.73 -18.02
C LYS A 198 -7.90 4.55 -17.83
N MET A 199 -7.10 4.24 -16.81
CA MET A 199 -5.81 4.88 -16.63
C MET A 199 -4.86 4.57 -17.78
N GLU A 200 -4.76 3.32 -18.23
CA GLU A 200 -3.94 2.91 -19.38
C GLU A 200 -4.38 3.62 -20.68
N GLU A 201 -5.68 3.78 -20.91
CA GLU A 201 -6.25 4.48 -22.07
C GLU A 201 -5.99 6.00 -22.05
N ASN A 202 -6.03 6.64 -20.87
CA ASN A 202 -6.01 8.10 -20.75
C ASN A 202 -4.64 8.67 -20.34
N CYS A 203 -3.73 7.86 -19.80
CA CYS A 203 -2.41 8.29 -19.40
C CYS A 203 -1.39 7.94 -20.48
N GLY A 204 -0.75 8.95 -21.08
CA GLY A 204 0.16 8.74 -22.22
C GLY A 204 1.36 7.82 -21.96
N ASN A 205 1.71 7.53 -20.70
CA ASN A 205 2.84 6.67 -20.33
C ASN A 205 2.50 5.74 -19.15
N PHE A 206 1.39 5.00 -19.24
CA PHE A 206 1.00 4.03 -18.23
C PHE A 206 1.17 2.60 -18.75
N LEU A 207 2.06 1.83 -18.13
CA LEU A 207 2.43 0.48 -18.56
C LEU A 207 1.98 -0.54 -17.52
N ILE A 208 1.21 -1.54 -17.94
CA ILE A 208 0.82 -2.66 -17.08
C ILE A 208 1.59 -3.91 -17.49
N VAL A 209 2.32 -4.49 -16.55
CA VAL A 209 3.05 -5.76 -16.75
C VAL A 209 2.57 -6.77 -15.71
N SER A 210 2.16 -7.95 -16.17
CA SER A 210 1.80 -9.05 -15.26
C SER A 210 3.03 -9.88 -14.94
N VAL A 211 3.22 -10.19 -13.65
CA VAL A 211 4.37 -10.93 -13.13
C VAL A 211 3.87 -12.15 -12.36
N THR A 212 4.38 -13.34 -12.70
CA THR A 212 3.98 -14.57 -12.02
C THR A 212 4.38 -14.54 -10.55
N GLY A 213 3.41 -14.79 -9.66
CA GLY A 213 3.61 -14.84 -8.22
C GLY A 213 2.44 -14.20 -7.46
N GLY A 214 2.55 -14.18 -6.12
CA GLY A 214 1.60 -13.56 -5.22
C GLY A 214 1.82 -12.07 -4.97
N HIS A 215 1.01 -11.47 -4.09
CA HIS A 215 1.02 -10.04 -3.77
C HIS A 215 2.41 -9.48 -3.35
N ASP A 216 3.24 -10.34 -2.75
CA ASP A 216 4.59 -10.01 -2.30
C ASP A 216 5.68 -10.49 -3.28
N VAL A 217 5.36 -10.65 -4.57
CA VAL A 217 6.30 -11.14 -5.59
C VAL A 217 7.61 -10.34 -5.65
N HIS A 218 7.56 -9.04 -5.35
CA HIS A 218 8.73 -8.18 -5.23
C HIS A 218 9.70 -8.59 -4.09
N LEU A 219 9.23 -9.33 -3.10
CA LEU A 219 10.02 -9.94 -2.02
C LEU A 219 10.30 -11.43 -2.29
N THR A 220 9.32 -12.18 -2.81
CA THR A 220 9.46 -13.63 -2.98
C THR A 220 10.26 -14.03 -4.21
N ASN A 221 10.15 -13.23 -5.28
CA ASN A 221 10.76 -13.43 -6.59
C ASN A 221 11.18 -12.07 -7.20
N PRO A 222 12.06 -11.32 -6.50
CA PRO A 222 12.44 -9.96 -6.91
C PRO A 222 12.99 -9.89 -8.33
N GLU A 223 13.64 -10.94 -8.83
CA GLU A 223 14.17 -11.05 -10.18
C GLU A 223 13.11 -10.84 -11.27
N ARG A 224 11.87 -11.26 -10.99
CA ARG A 224 10.74 -11.12 -11.94
C ARG A 224 10.24 -9.68 -12.02
N CYS A 225 10.49 -8.87 -11.00
CA CYS A 225 10.16 -7.45 -10.99
C CYS A 225 11.33 -6.59 -11.49
N ALA A 226 12.55 -6.94 -11.10
CA ALA A 226 13.75 -6.11 -11.25
C ALA A 226 14.05 -5.72 -12.70
N LYS A 227 13.86 -6.64 -13.66
CA LYS A 227 14.08 -6.37 -15.08
C LYS A 227 13.16 -5.26 -15.59
N HIS A 228 11.85 -5.40 -15.38
CA HIS A 228 10.85 -4.42 -15.83
C HIS A 228 11.04 -3.06 -15.15
N ILE A 229 11.39 -3.07 -13.87
CA ILE A 229 11.71 -1.84 -13.12
C ILE A 229 12.91 -1.13 -13.74
N SER A 230 14.00 -1.86 -14.01
CA SER A 230 15.23 -1.27 -14.55
C SER A 230 15.01 -0.70 -15.94
N GLU A 231 14.36 -1.46 -16.84
CA GLU A 231 14.01 -1.00 -18.19
C GLU A 231 13.15 0.27 -18.17
N PHE A 232 12.21 0.36 -17.22
CA PHE A 232 11.37 1.54 -17.04
C PHE A 232 12.13 2.74 -16.46
N LEU A 233 13.06 2.50 -15.53
CA LEU A 233 13.93 3.54 -14.97
C LEU A 233 14.89 4.10 -16.02
N ASP A 234 15.36 3.29 -16.97
CA ASP A 234 16.27 3.72 -18.04
C ASP A 234 15.55 4.43 -19.19
N LYS A 235 14.25 4.17 -19.38
CA LYS A 235 13.47 4.80 -20.46
C LYS A 235 13.35 6.32 -20.26
N ASP A 236 13.71 7.08 -21.29
CA ASP A 236 13.41 8.51 -21.37
C ASP A 236 11.96 8.69 -21.85
N PHE A 237 11.15 9.35 -21.03
CA PHE A 237 9.75 9.64 -21.34
C PHE A 237 9.55 11.06 -21.87
N GLY A 238 10.65 11.80 -22.11
CA GLY A 238 10.64 13.21 -22.46
C GLY A 238 10.21 14.09 -21.29
N LYS A 239 10.36 15.41 -21.45
CA LYS A 239 9.76 16.37 -20.50
C LYS A 239 8.24 16.30 -20.65
N SER A 240 7.56 15.73 -19.66
CA SER A 240 6.12 15.90 -19.51
C SER A 240 5.82 17.41 -19.55
N LYS A 241 5.03 17.84 -20.54
CA LYS A 241 4.52 19.20 -20.62
C LYS A 241 3.46 19.36 -19.54
N LEU A 242 3.90 19.59 -18.30
CA LEU A 242 3.06 20.14 -17.24
C LEU A 242 2.85 21.63 -17.50
#